data_AF-A0A162DAP4-F1
#
_entry.id   AF-A0A162DAP4-F1
#
_cell.length_a   1.000
_cell.length_b   1.000
_cell.length_c   1.000
_cell.angle_alpha   90.00
_cell.angle_beta   90.00
_cell.angle_gamma   90.00
#
_symmetry.space_group_name_H-M   'P 1'
#
loop_
_entity.id
_entity.type
_entity.pdbx_description
1 polymer ?
#
loop_
_entity_poly.entity_id
_entity_poly.type
_entity_poly.pdbx_seq_one_letter_code
_entity_poly.pdbx_strand_id
1 'polypeptide(L)'
;MTAKTLLKELIRELRLTNNSYGNLWESPAYQFILKNFRRNQVTAEQTCKAQQESQYMADTYLCYLKSSRIAAQLRHEFHGQGERTVRSTADMVGFKLPHDPK
;
A
#
# COMPACT_ATOMS: atom_id res chain seq x y z
N MET A 1 -6.85 8.22 13.38
CA MET A 1 -7.37 8.63 12.07
C MET A 1 -8.90 8.60 12.10
N THR A 2 -9.60 9.45 11.32
CA THR A 2 -11.06 9.35 11.20
C THR A 2 -11.46 8.24 10.23
N ALA A 3 -12.63 7.64 10.36
CA ALA A 3 -13.10 6.60 9.45
C ALA A 3 -13.13 7.04 7.97
N LYS A 4 -13.47 8.32 7.70
CA LYS A 4 -13.46 8.89 6.34
C LYS A 4 -12.05 9.04 5.78
N THR A 5 -11.08 9.50 6.59
CA THR A 5 -9.68 9.61 6.15
C THR A 5 -9.07 8.24 5.88
N LEU A 6 -9.41 7.25 6.71
CA LEU A 6 -8.95 5.89 6.58
C LEU A 6 -9.47 5.25 5.29
N LEU A 7 -10.76 5.41 4.98
CA LEU A 7 -11.35 4.94 3.71
C LEU A 7 -10.65 5.56 2.50
N LYS A 8 -10.36 6.88 2.52
CA LYS A 8 -9.67 7.57 1.42
C LYS A 8 -8.26 7.00 1.19
N GLU A 9 -7.50 6.81 2.26
CA GLU A 9 -6.16 6.23 2.20
C GLU A 9 -6.18 4.80 1.66
N LEU A 10 -7.15 4.00 2.09
CA LEU A 10 -7.30 2.60 1.67
C LEU A 10 -7.65 2.50 0.17
N ILE A 11 -8.55 3.36 -0.31
CA ILE A 11 -8.88 3.48 -1.74
C ILE A 11 -7.67 3.95 -2.55
N ARG A 12 -6.88 4.89 -2.02
CA ARG A 12 -5.66 5.39 -2.66
C ARG A 12 -4.62 4.27 -2.81
N GLU A 13 -4.33 3.53 -1.75
CA GLU A 13 -3.39 2.41 -1.80
C GLU A 13 -3.88 1.31 -2.72
N LEU A 14 -5.18 0.97 -2.69
CA LEU A 14 -5.74 0.01 -3.62
C LEU A 14 -5.53 0.40 -5.08
N ARG A 15 -5.67 1.68 -5.42
CA ARG A 15 -5.42 2.18 -6.78
C ARG A 15 -3.93 2.04 -7.16
N LEU A 16 -3.03 2.27 -6.23
CA LEU A 16 -1.58 2.15 -6.49
C LEU A 16 -1.15 0.69 -6.65
N THR A 17 -1.76 -0.24 -5.90
CA THR A 17 -1.43 -1.67 -5.96
C THR A 17 -2.13 -2.40 -7.10
N ASN A 18 -3.35 -1.99 -7.46
CA ASN A 18 -4.23 -2.73 -8.35
C ASN A 18 -4.32 -2.03 -9.71
N ASN A 19 -3.26 -2.17 -10.51
CA ASN A 19 -3.18 -1.63 -11.87
C ASN A 19 -3.86 -2.54 -12.92
N SER A 20 -4.42 -3.68 -12.48
CA SER A 20 -4.95 -4.73 -13.37
C SER A 20 -6.39 -4.46 -13.84
N TYR A 21 -7.13 -3.59 -13.14
CA TYR A 21 -8.51 -3.24 -13.49
C TYR A 21 -8.55 -1.81 -14.03
N GLY A 22 -9.15 -1.60 -15.20
CA GLY A 22 -9.30 -0.26 -15.79
C GLY A 22 -10.11 0.68 -14.88
N ASN A 23 -11.10 0.14 -14.17
CA ASN A 23 -11.94 0.86 -13.23
C ASN A 23 -11.83 0.29 -11.81
N LEU A 24 -11.56 1.16 -10.82
CA LEU A 24 -11.43 0.74 -9.42
C LEU A 24 -12.72 0.13 -8.82
N TRP A 25 -13.89 0.55 -9.32
CA TRP A 25 -15.21 0.09 -8.86
C TRP A 25 -15.50 -1.37 -9.19
N GLU A 26 -14.83 -1.92 -10.20
CA GLU A 26 -14.91 -3.32 -10.62
C GLU A 26 -14.07 -4.23 -9.73
N SER A 27 -13.15 -3.66 -8.94
CA SER A 27 -12.35 -4.42 -8.00
C SER A 27 -13.25 -5.01 -6.90
N PRO A 28 -13.24 -6.34 -6.69
CA PRO A 28 -13.98 -6.97 -5.60
C PRO A 28 -13.59 -6.40 -4.23
N ALA A 29 -12.31 -6.05 -4.05
CA ALA A 29 -11.81 -5.42 -2.83
C ALA A 29 -12.49 -4.07 -2.57
N TYR A 30 -12.61 -3.23 -3.61
CA TYR A 30 -13.25 -1.92 -3.50
C TYR A 30 -14.72 -2.04 -3.07
N GLN A 31 -15.48 -2.94 -3.70
CA GLN A 31 -16.87 -3.17 -3.35
C GLN A 31 -17.03 -3.71 -1.92
N PHE A 32 -16.16 -4.65 -1.52
CA PHE A 32 -16.15 -5.20 -0.17
C PHE A 32 -15.90 -4.11 0.88
N ILE A 33 -14.90 -3.25 0.66
CA ILE A 33 -14.55 -2.18 1.60
C ILE A 33 -15.70 -1.18 1.73
N LEU A 34 -16.29 -0.72 0.62
CA LEU A 34 -17.44 0.19 0.68
C LEU A 34 -18.63 -0.43 1.44
N LYS A 35 -18.94 -1.70 1.18
CA LYS A 35 -20.04 -2.40 1.86
C LYS A 35 -19.82 -2.48 3.37
N ASN A 36 -18.60 -2.81 3.81
CA ASN A 36 -18.27 -2.89 5.23
C ASN A 36 -18.30 -1.51 5.91
N PHE A 37 -17.75 -0.48 5.28
CA PHE A 37 -17.77 0.88 5.83
C PHE A 37 -19.20 1.45 5.94
N ARG A 38 -20.08 1.16 4.98
CA ARG A 38 -21.49 1.56 5.04
C ARG A 38 -22.24 0.80 6.13
N ARG A 39 -22.05 -0.51 6.23
CA ARG A 39 -22.68 -1.35 7.26
C ARG A 39 -22.34 -0.87 8.66
N ASN A 40 -21.09 -0.48 8.89
CA ASN A 40 -20.61 -0.06 10.21
C ASN A 40 -20.87 1.43 10.52
N GLN A 41 -21.53 2.16 9.62
CA GLN A 41 -21.94 3.56 9.82
C GLN A 41 -23.34 3.71 10.46
N VAL A 42 -24.21 2.71 10.30
CA VAL A 42 -25.66 2.83 10.60
C VAL A 42 -26.06 2.17 11.92
N THR A 43 -25.27 1.22 12.42
CA THR A 43 -25.61 0.50 13.65
C THR A 43 -25.18 1.31 14.87
N ALA A 44 -26.15 1.77 15.67
CA ALA A 44 -25.93 2.65 16.84
C ALA A 44 -26.17 1.98 18.22
N GLU A 45 -26.72 0.76 18.29
CA GLU A 45 -27.22 0.24 19.58
C GLU A 45 -26.34 -0.82 20.28
N GLN A 46 -25.23 -1.28 19.68
CA GLN A 46 -24.30 -2.26 20.32
C GLN A 46 -22.80 -1.95 20.06
N THR A 47 -22.45 -0.71 19.73
CA THR A 47 -21.57 -0.44 18.57
C THR A 47 -20.23 0.27 18.81
N CYS A 48 -19.75 0.42 20.05
CA CYS A 48 -18.36 0.88 20.23
C CYS A 48 -17.35 -0.19 19.82
N LYS A 49 -17.52 -1.45 20.26
CA LYS A 49 -16.52 -2.50 20.04
C LYS A 49 -16.42 -2.92 18.57
N ALA A 50 -17.54 -3.19 17.91
CA ALA A 50 -17.56 -3.58 16.50
C ALA A 50 -17.04 -2.48 15.56
N GLN A 51 -17.30 -1.21 15.87
CA GLN A 51 -16.78 -0.09 15.10
C GLN A 51 -15.26 0.06 15.27
N GLN A 52 -14.77 -0.09 16.51
CA GLN A 52 -13.32 -0.09 16.80
C GLN A 52 -12.60 -1.25 16.12
N GLU A 53 -13.15 -2.47 16.19
CA GLU A 53 -12.62 -3.65 15.51
C GLU A 53 -12.57 -3.44 13.99
N SER A 54 -13.63 -2.88 13.40
CA SER A 54 -13.65 -2.59 11.97
C SER A 54 -12.61 -1.53 11.58
N GLN A 55 -12.40 -0.50 12.40
CA GLN A 55 -11.38 0.51 12.15
C GLN A 55 -9.98 -0.10 12.25
N TYR A 56 -9.74 -0.90 13.29
CA TYR A 56 -8.47 -1.60 13.49
C TYR A 56 -8.15 -2.56 12.33
N MET A 57 -9.14 -3.33 11.86
CA MET A 57 -8.99 -4.19 10.69
C MET A 57 -8.66 -3.39 9.44
N ALA A 58 -9.34 -2.26 9.21
CA ALA A 58 -9.09 -1.42 8.06
C ALA A 58 -7.69 -0.76 8.12
N ASP A 59 -7.22 -0.35 9.30
CA ASP A 59 -5.84 0.12 9.51
C ASP A 59 -4.81 -0.99 9.25
N THR A 60 -5.09 -2.21 9.69
CA THR A 60 -4.24 -3.39 9.45
C THR A 60 -4.11 -3.65 7.94
N TYR A 61 -5.22 -3.64 7.21
CA TYR A 61 -5.20 -3.81 5.75
C TYR A 61 -4.48 -2.66 5.03
N LEU A 62 -4.66 -1.41 5.50
CA LEU A 62 -3.94 -0.28 4.95
C LEU A 62 -2.43 -0.44 5.12
N CYS A 63 -1.98 -0.85 6.31
CA CYS A 63 -0.58 -1.14 6.59
C CYS A 63 -0.04 -2.25 5.69
N TYR A 64 -0.81 -3.33 5.52
CA TYR A 64 -0.44 -4.44 4.65
C TYR A 64 -0.28 -4.01 3.19
N LEU A 65 -1.22 -3.24 2.64
CA LEU A 65 -1.14 -2.74 1.26
C LEU A 65 0.06 -1.83 1.05
N LYS A 66 0.30 -0.89 1.98
CA LYS A 66 1.48 -0.01 1.97
C LYS A 66 2.77 -0.80 1.99
N SER A 67 2.88 -1.75 2.92
CA SER A 67 4.06 -2.59 3.07
C SER A 67 4.31 -3.45 1.83
N SER A 68 3.25 -3.98 1.21
CA SER A 68 3.35 -4.77 -0.02
C SER A 68 3.86 -3.94 -1.19
N ARG A 69 3.38 -2.69 -1.34
CA ARG A 69 3.87 -1.75 -2.35
C ARG A 69 5.35 -1.42 -2.14
N ILE A 70 5.75 -1.11 -0.91
CA ILE A 70 7.14 -0.82 -0.56
C ILE A 70 8.03 -2.04 -0.80
N ALA A 71 7.58 -3.24 -0.42
CA ALA A 71 8.31 -4.47 -0.66
C ALA A 71 8.49 -4.74 -2.16
N ALA A 72 7.48 -4.47 -2.99
CA ALA A 72 7.60 -4.59 -4.44
C ALA A 72 8.61 -3.57 -5.02
N GLN A 73 8.59 -2.33 -4.54
CA GLN A 73 9.56 -1.31 -4.93
C GLN A 73 10.98 -1.70 -4.54
N LEU A 74 11.18 -2.15 -3.29
CA LEU A 74 12.47 -2.62 -2.79
C LEU A 74 12.96 -3.84 -3.58
N ARG A 75 12.06 -4.78 -3.87
CA ARG A 75 12.38 -5.95 -4.69
C ARG A 75 12.82 -5.53 -6.09
N HIS A 76 12.13 -4.58 -6.73
CA HIS A 76 12.54 -4.06 -8.04
C HIS A 76 13.93 -3.38 -7.99
N GLU A 77 14.18 -2.62 -6.93
CA GLU A 77 15.42 -1.84 -6.77
C GLU A 77 16.63 -2.69 -6.36
N PHE A 78 16.45 -3.74 -5.57
CA PHE A 78 17.55 -4.50 -4.98
C PHE A 78 17.61 -5.97 -5.40
N HIS A 79 16.52 -6.55 -5.92
CA HIS A 79 16.43 -7.98 -6.19
C HIS A 79 16.20 -8.27 -7.68
N GLY A 80 17.01 -9.16 -8.27
CA GLY A 80 16.65 -9.86 -9.52
C GLY A 80 16.94 -9.16 -10.85
N GLN A 81 17.83 -8.17 -10.90
CA GLN A 81 18.30 -7.59 -12.18
C GLN A 81 19.50 -8.33 -12.82
N GLY A 82 19.90 -9.50 -12.29
CA GLY A 82 21.10 -10.22 -12.72
C GLY A 82 22.41 -9.56 -12.25
N GLU A 83 23.51 -9.77 -12.96
CA GLU A 83 24.77 -9.06 -12.71
C GLU A 83 24.64 -7.59 -13.10
N ARG A 84 24.80 -6.70 -12.12
CA ARG A 84 24.82 -5.25 -12.33
C ARG A 84 26.21 -4.79 -12.74
N THR A 85 26.27 -3.72 -13.53
CA THR A 85 27.55 -3.11 -13.91
C THR A 85 28.28 -2.55 -12.68
N VAL A 86 29.61 -2.52 -12.73
CA VAL A 86 30.46 -2.01 -11.63
C VAL A 86 30.05 -0.60 -11.21
N ARG A 87 29.69 0.26 -12.18
CA ARG A 87 29.17 1.61 -11.93
C ARG A 87 27.85 1.61 -11.17
N SER A 88 26.87 0.85 -11.64
CA SER A 88 25.56 0.76 -11.00
C SER A 88 25.66 0.23 -9.57
N THR A 89 26.56 -0.72 -9.32
CA THR A 89 26.84 -1.24 -7.98
C THR A 89 27.52 -0.19 -7.10
N ALA A 90 28.51 0.54 -7.62
CA ALA A 90 29.19 1.62 -6.89
C ALA A 90 28.21 2.72 -6.49
N ASP A 91 27.40 3.21 -7.43
CA ASP A 91 26.40 4.25 -7.18
C ASP A 91 25.37 3.81 -6.13
N MET A 92 24.94 2.54 -6.17
CA MET A 92 23.96 1.98 -5.23
C MET A 92 24.44 1.95 -3.78
N VAL A 93 25.72 1.68 -3.57
CA VAL A 93 26.32 1.63 -2.22
C VAL A 93 26.94 2.96 -1.79
N GLY A 94 26.90 3.99 -2.66
CA GLY A 94 27.45 5.32 -2.40
C GLY A 94 28.95 5.47 -2.66
N PHE A 95 29.55 4.62 -3.50
CA PHE A 95 30.93 4.75 -3.94
C PHE A 95 31.04 5.46 -5.29
N LYS A 96 32.12 6.23 -5.46
CA LYS A 96 32.53 6.79 -6.77
C LYS A 96 33.53 5.86 -7.44
N LEU A 97 33.54 5.82 -8.78
CA LEU A 97 34.58 5.12 -9.52
C LEU A 97 35.90 5.92 -9.48
N PRO A 98 37.06 5.26 -9.63
CA PRO A 98 38.36 5.94 -9.66
C PRO A 98 38.51 7.01 -10.75
N HIS A 99 37.66 6.96 -11.79
CA HIS A 99 37.65 7.89 -12.91
C HIS A 99 36.62 9.02 -12.77
N ASP A 100 35.78 9.01 -11.72
CA ASP A 100 34.81 10.08 -11.48
C ASP A 100 35.50 11.32 -10.89
N PRO A 101 35.05 12.53 -11.25
CA PRO A 101 35.57 13.76 -10.66
C PRO A 101 35.33 13.77 -9.14
N LYS A 102 36.37 14.19 -8.40
CA LYS A 102 36.34 14.31 -6.94
C LYS A 102 35.21 15.21 -6.46
#